data_AF-A0A354CMN9-F1
#
_entry.id   AF-A0A354CMN9-F1
#
_cell.length_a   1.000
_cell.length_b   1.000
_cell.length_c   1.000
_cell.angle_alpha   90.00
_cell.angle_beta   90.00
_cell.angle_gamma   90.00
#
_symmetry.space_group_name_H-M   'P 1'
#
loop_
_entity.id
_entity.type
_entity.pdbx_description
1 polymer ?
#
loop_
_entity_poly.entity_id
_entity_poly.type
_entity_poly.pdbx_seq_one_letter_code
_entity_poly.pdbx_strand_id
1 'polypeptide(L)'
;MIEAAANEQERSVQSDMNLYMIIKRIFDIVISVSALIFLTPVFAVIAVLIYHEDHGKIFYTSNRVGLNGRIFRIYKFRSMKMNADNLEDTLNENEIEQYFKEFKIV
;
A
#
# COMPACT_ATOMS: atom_id res chain seq x y z
N MET A 1 20.99 33.48 31.21
CA MET A 1 22.09 33.14 30.28
C MET A 1 22.05 31.67 29.87
N ILE A 2 22.08 30.70 30.80
CA ILE A 2 22.03 29.25 30.47
C ILE A 2 20.72 28.83 29.78
N GLU A 3 19.57 29.34 30.24
CA GLU A 3 18.25 29.02 29.69
C GLU A 3 18.00 29.60 28.28
N ALA A 4 18.62 30.75 27.97
CA ALA A 4 18.54 31.35 26.64
C ALA A 4 19.34 30.54 25.60
N ALA A 5 20.53 30.04 25.98
CA ALA A 5 21.34 29.19 25.13
C ALA A 5 20.69 27.81 24.86
N ALA A 6 20.01 27.23 25.87
CA ALA A 6 19.26 25.99 25.70
C ALA A 6 18.08 26.16 24.72
N ASN A 7 17.34 27.27 24.79
CA ASN A 7 16.21 27.57 23.92
C ASN A 7 16.64 27.87 22.46
N GLU A 8 17.79 28.51 22.27
CA GLU A 8 18.39 28.70 20.94
C GLU A 8 18.84 27.38 20.32
N GLN A 9 19.42 26.48 21.13
CA GLN A 9 19.88 25.17 20.67
C GLN A 9 18.70 24.21 20.36
N GLU A 10 17.61 24.26 21.13
CA GLU A 10 16.38 23.53 20.82
C GLU A 10 15.71 24.05 19.54
N ARG A 11 15.69 25.37 19.31
CA ARG A 11 15.16 25.97 18.09
C ARG A 11 15.98 25.61 16.85
N SER A 12 17.32 25.59 16.93
CA SER A 12 18.16 25.24 15.78
C SER A 12 17.94 23.79 15.35
N VAL A 13 17.94 22.85 16.30
CA VAL A 13 17.71 21.42 16.05
C VAL A 13 16.29 21.16 15.52
N GLN A 14 15.27 21.85 16.05
CA GLN A 14 13.90 21.76 15.53
C GLN A 14 13.79 22.32 14.10
N SER A 15 14.51 23.40 13.78
CA SER A 15 14.52 24.00 12.44
C SER A 15 15.17 23.09 11.40
N ASP A 16 16.27 22.42 11.75
CA ASP A 16 16.96 21.46 10.89
C ASP A 16 16.08 20.24 10.61
N MET A 17 15.38 19.73 11.63
CA MET A 17 14.39 18.66 11.47
C MET A 17 13.25 19.08 10.55
N ASN A 18 12.73 20.30 10.69
CA ASN A 18 11.64 20.80 9.85
C ASN A 18 12.09 20.97 8.39
N LEU A 19 13.28 21.53 8.15
CA LEU A 19 13.84 21.69 6.82
C LEU A 19 14.10 20.33 6.15
N TYR A 20 14.70 19.38 6.89
CA TYR A 20 14.90 18.02 6.42
C TYR A 20 13.57 17.35 6.00
N MET A 21 12.53 17.47 6.82
CA MET A 21 11.22 16.88 6.52
C MET A 21 10.58 17.49 5.27
N ILE A 22 10.74 18.80 5.05
CA ILE A 22 10.26 19.49 3.84
C ILE A 22 11.02 18.99 2.61
N ILE A 23 12.36 18.98 2.66
CA ILE A 23 13.20 18.54 1.54
C ILE A 23 12.89 17.08 1.19
N LYS A 24 12.81 16.21 2.20
CA LYS A 24 12.42 14.81 2.03
C LYS A 24 11.07 14.69 1.34
N ARG A 25 10.07 15.49 1.76
CA ARG A 25 8.74 15.44 1.17
C ARG A 25 8.74 15.86 -0.30
N ILE A 26 9.50 16.89 -0.65
CA ILE A 26 9.66 17.34 -2.04
C ILE A 26 10.34 16.25 -2.86
N PHE A 27 11.43 15.69 -2.35
CA PHE A 27 12.18 14.60 -2.98
C PHE A 27 11.28 13.38 -3.25
N ASP A 28 10.54 12.92 -2.24
CA ASP A 28 9.61 11.80 -2.36
C ASP A 28 8.55 12.04 -3.44
N ILE A 29 7.99 13.25 -3.52
CA ILE A 29 6.99 13.61 -4.54
C ILE A 29 7.62 13.63 -5.94
N VAL A 30 8.75 14.31 -6.11
CA VAL A 30 9.40 14.46 -7.43
C VAL A 30 9.81 13.11 -7.99
N ILE A 31 10.41 12.25 -7.16
CA ILE A 31 10.82 10.90 -7.58
C ILE A 31 9.61 10.02 -7.85
N SER A 32 8.59 10.05 -6.99
CA SER A 32 7.39 9.23 -7.19
C SER A 32 6.67 9.61 -8.48
N VAL A 33 6.52 10.90 -8.78
CA VAL A 33 5.88 11.38 -10.01
C VAL A 33 6.70 11.01 -11.24
N SER A 34 8.02 11.23 -11.19
CA SER A 34 8.91 10.87 -12.29
C SER A 34 8.87 9.37 -12.57
N ALA A 35 9.00 8.55 -11.53
CA ALA A 35 8.90 7.09 -11.63
C ALA A 35 7.53 6.67 -12.20
N LEU A 36 6.44 7.28 -11.75
CA LEU A 36 5.10 6.97 -12.25
C LEU A 36 4.98 7.22 -13.75
N ILE A 37 5.50 8.33 -14.27
CA ILE A 37 5.51 8.63 -15.71
C ILE A 37 6.29 7.57 -16.48
N PHE A 38 7.51 7.23 -16.04
CA PHE A 38 8.36 6.24 -16.71
C PHE A 38 7.78 4.81 -16.66
N LEU A 39 7.12 4.45 -15.56
CA LEU A 39 6.53 3.12 -15.35
C LEU A 39 5.10 3.01 -15.91
N THR A 40 4.45 4.12 -16.27
CA THR A 40 3.10 4.12 -16.86
C THR A 40 2.90 3.11 -18.00
N PRO A 41 3.78 3.00 -19.02
CA PRO A 41 3.60 2.01 -20.08
C PRO A 41 3.62 0.57 -19.57
N VAL A 42 4.50 0.26 -18.61
CA VAL A 42 4.57 -1.08 -18.00
C VAL A 42 3.31 -1.37 -17.19
N PHE A 43 2.85 -0.40 -16.42
CA PHE A 43 1.60 -0.48 -15.65
C PHE A 43 0.37 -0.68 -16.54
N ALA A 44 0.34 -0.06 -17.73
CA ALA A 44 -0.73 -0.26 -18.70
C ALA A 44 -0.76 -1.69 -19.24
N VAL A 45 0.39 -2.28 -19.56
CA VAL A 45 0.46 -3.70 -20.00
C VAL A 45 -0.03 -4.63 -18.91
N ILE A 46 0.46 -4.47 -17.68
CA ILE A 46 0.01 -5.26 -16.52
C ILE A 46 -1.49 -5.11 -16.30
N ALA A 47 -2.01 -3.88 -16.41
CA ALA A 47 -3.43 -3.60 -16.26
C ALA A 47 -4.30 -4.36 -17.28
N VAL A 48 -3.88 -4.42 -18.54
CA VAL A 48 -4.57 -5.17 -19.59
C VAL A 48 -4.55 -6.68 -19.31
N LEU A 49 -3.40 -7.23 -18.90
CA LEU A 49 -3.28 -8.65 -18.56
C LEU A 49 -4.23 -9.02 -17.40
N ILE A 50 -4.23 -8.24 -16.32
CA ILE A 50 -5.09 -8.47 -15.17
C ILE A 50 -6.58 -8.36 -15.55
N TYR A 51 -6.92 -7.41 -16.43
CA TYR A 51 -8.30 -7.26 -16.89
C TYR A 51 -8.76 -8.46 -17.72
N HIS A 52 -7.89 -9.03 -18.56
CA HIS A 52 -8.25 -10.17 -19.40
C HIS A 52 -8.45 -11.49 -18.62
N GLU A 53 -7.93 -11.60 -17.39
CA GLU A 53 -8.10 -12.82 -16.57
C GLU A 53 -9.53 -13.04 -16.09
N ASP A 54 -10.21 -12.00 -15.62
CA ASP A 54 -11.56 -12.12 -15.02
C ASP A 54 -12.48 -10.92 -15.30
N HIS A 55 -12.06 -9.97 -16.13
CA HIS A 55 -12.78 -8.73 -16.48
C HIS A 55 -13.17 -7.85 -15.29
N GLY A 56 -12.56 -8.08 -14.13
CA GLY A 56 -12.82 -7.34 -12.89
C GLY A 56 -11.91 -6.13 -12.69
N LYS A 57 -11.90 -5.63 -11.44
CA LYS A 57 -11.11 -4.45 -11.04
C LYS A 57 -9.60 -4.75 -11.06
N ILE A 58 -8.86 -3.94 -11.81
CA ILE A 58 -7.40 -4.07 -11.97
C ILE A 58 -6.64 -3.84 -10.66
N PHE A 59 -7.09 -2.85 -9.88
CA PHE A 59 -6.47 -2.50 -8.61
C PHE A 59 -7.25 -3.06 -7.42
N TYR A 60 -6.52 -3.66 -6.49
CA TYR A 60 -7.01 -4.04 -5.18
C TYR A 60 -6.64 -2.95 -4.16
N THR A 61 -7.57 -2.63 -3.26
CA THR A 61 -7.40 -1.62 -2.21
C THR A 61 -7.42 -2.23 -0.82
N SER A 62 -6.44 -1.89 0.01
CA SER A 62 -6.38 -2.30 1.43
C SER A 62 -6.14 -1.10 2.33
N ASN A 63 -6.81 -1.04 3.48
CA ASN A 63 -6.59 -0.03 4.50
C ASN A 63 -5.32 -0.35 5.29
N ARG A 64 -4.48 0.65 5.55
CA ARG A 64 -3.29 0.56 6.41
C ARG A 64 -3.18 1.77 7.32
N VAL A 65 -2.56 1.59 8.48
CA VAL A 65 -2.28 2.66 9.43
C VAL A 65 -1.04 3.43 8.97
N GLY A 66 -1.17 4.74 8.79
CA GLY A 66 -0.11 5.63 8.33
C GLY A 66 0.41 6.57 9.43
N LEU A 67 1.04 7.66 8.98
CA LEU A 67 1.62 8.68 9.87
C LEU A 67 0.57 9.22 10.85
N ASN A 68 0.93 9.31 12.13
CA ASN A 68 0.06 9.76 13.22
C ASN A 68 -1.24 8.93 13.36
N GLY A 69 -1.19 7.64 13.02
CA GLY A 69 -2.33 6.73 13.16
C GLY A 69 -3.43 6.92 12.11
N ARG A 70 -3.22 7.79 11.12
CA ARG A 70 -4.23 8.04 10.08
C ARG A 70 -4.32 6.86 9.13
N ILE A 71 -5.52 6.31 8.97
CA ILE A 71 -5.77 5.22 8.04
C ILE A 71 -5.72 5.74 6.61
N PHE A 72 -5.01 5.05 5.73
CA PHE A 72 -4.95 5.33 4.29
C PHE A 72 -5.14 4.07 3.47
N ARG A 73 -5.63 4.25 2.24
CA ARG A 73 -5.84 3.15 1.29
C ARG A 73 -4.60 2.98 0.42
N ILE A 74 -4.09 1.76 0.37
CA ILE A 74 -3.03 1.35 -0.56
C ILE A 74 -3.67 0.77 -1.81
N TYR A 75 -3.22 1.24 -2.96
CA TYR A 75 -3.56 0.70 -4.27
C TYR A 75 -2.42 -0.23 -4.73
N LYS A 76 -2.76 -1.45 -5.11
CA LYS A 76 -1.84 -2.40 -5.74
C LYS A 76 -2.52 -3.14 -6.88
N PHE A 77 -1.74 -3.64 -7.83
CA PHE A 77 -2.26 -4.58 -8.83
C PHE A 77 -2.83 -5.80 -8.13
N ARG A 78 -3.98 -6.24 -8.62
CA ARG A 78 -4.67 -7.42 -8.11
C ARG A 78 -3.94 -8.67 -8.59
N SER A 79 -3.60 -9.57 -7.67
CA SER A 79 -2.95 -10.85 -7.95
C SER A 79 -3.86 -12.07 -7.72
N MET A 80 -5.01 -11.88 -7.08
CA MET A 80 -6.01 -12.94 -6.84
C MET A 80 -7.24 -12.67 -7.71
N LYS A 81 -7.91 -13.73 -8.16
CA LYS A 81 -9.19 -13.59 -8.87
C LYS A 81 -10.22 -12.86 -8.00
N MET A 82 -11.14 -12.16 -8.64
CA MET A 82 -12.34 -11.65 -7.97
C MET A 82 -13.08 -12.80 -7.26
N ASN A 83 -13.55 -12.53 -6.04
CA ASN A 83 -14.32 -13.48 -5.22
C ASN A 83 -13.58 -14.77 -4.83
N ALA A 84 -12.25 -14.77 -4.80
CA ALA A 84 -11.48 -15.91 -4.29
C ALA A 84 -11.81 -16.29 -2.82
N ASP A 85 -12.45 -15.39 -2.07
CA ASP A 85 -12.92 -15.64 -0.70
C ASP A 85 -14.21 -16.49 -0.67
N ASN A 86 -14.94 -16.61 -1.79
CA ASN A 86 -16.12 -17.47 -1.92
C ASN A 86 -15.71 -18.90 -2.33
N LEU A 87 -14.96 -19.57 -1.45
CA LEU A 87 -14.61 -20.99 -1.61
C LEU A 87 -15.88 -21.85 -1.75
N GLU A 88 -16.95 -21.47 -1.07
CA GLU A 88 -18.26 -22.15 -1.08
C GLU A 88 -18.94 -22.14 -2.46
N ASP A 89 -18.72 -21.11 -3.28
CA ASP A 89 -19.30 -21.03 -4.63
C ASP A 89 -18.54 -21.88 -5.65
N THR A 90 -17.33 -22.34 -5.30
CA THR A 90 -16.38 -22.95 -6.25
C THR A 90 -16.11 -24.43 -5.97
N LEU A 91 -16.31 -24.88 -4.73
CA LEU A 91 -16.00 -26.23 -4.27
C LEU A 91 -17.28 -27.03 -4.02
N ASN A 92 -17.27 -28.32 -4.36
CA ASN A 92 -18.36 -29.23 -4.00
C ASN A 92 -18.27 -29.60 -2.51
N GLU A 93 -19.38 -30.05 -1.89
CA GLU A 93 -19.44 -30.40 -0.45
C GLU A 93 -18.28 -31.33 0.00
N ASN A 94 -17.90 -32.31 -0.83
CA ASN A 94 -16.80 -33.23 -0.55
C ASN A 94 -15.41 -32.56 -0.52
N GLU A 95 -15.19 -31.55 -1.37
CA GLU A 95 -13.93 -30.81 -1.45
C GLU A 95 -13.81 -29.80 -0.29
N ILE A 96 -14.94 -29.24 0.13
CA ILE A 96 -15.05 -28.40 1.32
C ILE A 96 -14.72 -29.19 2.59
N GLU A 97 -15.30 -30.39 2.77
CA GLU A 97 -14.96 -31.28 3.89
C GLU A 97 -13.47 -31.63 3.92
N GLN A 98 -12.89 -31.97 2.76
CA GLN A 98 -11.46 -32.28 2.66
C GLN A 98 -10.60 -31.08 3.05
N TYR A 99 -10.94 -29.88 2.56
CA TYR A 99 -10.24 -28.64 2.91
C TYR A 99 -10.24 -28.38 4.42
N PHE A 100 -11.41 -28.46 5.07
CA PHE A 100 -11.52 -28.25 6.52
C PHE A 100 -10.70 -29.27 7.32
N LYS A 101 -10.67 -30.53 6.87
CA LYS A 101 -9.89 -31.62 7.49
C LYS A 101 -8.39 -31.42 7.34
N GLU A 102 -7.92 -30.95 6.19
CA GLU A 102 -6.50 -30.79 5.88
C GLU A 102 -5.89 -29.57 6.57
N PHE A 103 -6.63 -28.46 6.64
CA PHE A 103 -6.19 -27.23 7.31
C PHE A 103 -6.51 -27.16 8.81
N LYS A 104 -7.14 -28.21 9.39
CA LYS A 104 -7.48 -28.32 10.82
C LYS A 104 -8.27 -27.12 11.36
N ILE A 105 -9.22 -26.64 10.56
CA ILE A 105 -10.07 -25.50 10.92
C ILE A 105 -11.29 -25.94 11.75
N VAL A 106 -11.45 -27.26 11.98
CA VAL A 106 -12.45 -27.89 12.84
C VAL A 106 -11.76 -28.79 13.86
#